data_AF-A0A941P2D7-F1
#
_entry.id   AF-A0A941P2D7-F1
#
_cell.length_a   1.000
_cell.length_b   1.000
_cell.length_c   1.000
_cell.angle_alpha   90.00
_cell.angle_beta   90.00
_cell.angle_gamma   90.00
#
_symmetry.space_group_name_H-M   'P 1'
#
loop_
_entity.id
_entity.type
_entity.pdbx_description
1 polymer ?
#
loop_
_entity_poly.entity_id
_entity_poly.type
_entity_poly.pdbx_seq_one_letter_code
_entity_poly.pdbx_strand_id
1 'polypeptide(L)'
;CQQAGTLFGLRVGRVHEKLVGPHPQWSCQLAFDRSQFDAVIPWLERNRHGLTVLVHGLTGNDLADHTLHASWLGEPAVLNLAMFGG
;
A
#
# COMPACT_ATOMS: atom_id res chain seq x y z
N CYS A 1 -7.84 -7.60 -0.12
CA CYS A 1 -6.44 -8.09 -0.06
C CYS A 1 -6.32 -9.51 -0.58
N GLN A 2 -6.96 -10.50 0.07
CA GLN A 2 -6.89 -11.92 -0.34
C GLN A 2 -7.25 -12.15 -1.81
N GLN A 3 -8.34 -11.54 -2.30
CA GLN A 3 -8.75 -11.66 -3.70
C GLN A 3 -7.68 -11.19 -4.70
N ALA A 4 -7.01 -10.06 -4.44
CA ALA A 4 -5.88 -9.60 -5.27
C ALA A 4 -4.71 -10.60 -5.23
N GLY A 5 -4.42 -11.14 -4.04
CA GLY A 5 -3.44 -12.20 -3.84
C GLY A 5 -3.71 -13.42 -4.71
N THR A 6 -4.94 -13.94 -4.69
CA THR A 6 -5.33 -15.11 -5.50
C THR A 6 -5.29 -14.81 -7.00
N LEU A 7 -5.80 -13.66 -7.43
CA LEU A 7 -5.92 -13.34 -8.87
C LEU A 7 -4.59 -13.08 -9.55
N PHE A 8 -3.65 -12.44 -8.86
CA PHE A 8 -2.36 -12.04 -9.44
C PHE A 8 -1.16 -12.80 -8.87
N GLY A 9 -1.38 -13.75 -7.95
CA GLY A 9 -0.30 -14.47 -7.27
C GLY A 9 0.53 -13.59 -6.33
N LEU A 10 -0.07 -12.57 -5.71
CA LEU A 10 0.66 -11.62 -4.87
C LEU A 10 0.91 -12.19 -3.48
N ARG A 11 2.02 -11.78 -2.87
CA ARG A 11 2.24 -12.04 -1.44
C ARG A 11 1.37 -11.09 -0.63
N VAL A 12 0.40 -11.66 0.09
CA VAL A 12 -0.48 -10.92 1.01
C VAL A 12 0.12 -10.96 2.41
N GLY A 13 0.38 -9.80 2.98
CA GLY A 13 0.79 -9.64 4.37
C GLY A 13 -0.34 -9.91 5.36
N ARG A 14 -0.01 -9.86 6.65
CA ARG A 14 -1.02 -9.98 7.71
C ARG A 14 -1.98 -8.79 7.66
N VAL A 15 -3.23 -9.02 8.03
CA VAL A 15 -4.17 -7.93 8.32
C VAL A 15 -3.82 -7.35 9.69
N HIS A 16 -3.48 -6.07 9.71
CA HIS A 16 -3.19 -5.31 10.91
C HIS A 16 -4.46 -4.61 11.38
N GLU A 17 -5.11 -5.18 12.39
CA GLU A 17 -6.28 -4.59 13.07
C GLU A 17 -5.86 -3.57 14.16
N LYS A 18 -4.80 -2.80 13.84
CA LYS A 18 -4.24 -1.75 14.70
C LYS A 18 -3.37 -0.83 13.84
N LEU A 19 -3.07 0.34 14.39
CA LEU A 19 -2.11 1.26 13.77
C LEU A 19 -0.71 0.65 13.84
N VAL A 20 -0.05 0.54 12.70
CA VAL A 20 1.30 -0.01 12.60
C VAL A 20 2.15 0.92 11.76
N GLY A 21 3.27 1.34 12.34
CA GLY A 21 4.23 2.21 11.67
C GLY A 21 3.60 3.52 11.20
N PRO A 22 3.74 3.89 9.91
CA PRO A 22 3.29 5.18 9.41
C PRO A 22 1.79 5.18 9.09
N HIS A 23 1.13 4.02 9.16
CA HIS A 23 -0.24 3.86 8.69
C HIS A 23 -1.26 4.30 9.75
N PRO A 24 -2.10 5.32 9.45
CA PRO A 24 -3.07 5.88 10.39
C PRO A 24 -4.35 5.06 10.52
N GLN A 25 -4.44 3.91 9.82
CA GLN A 25 -5.61 3.04 9.77
C GLN A 25 -5.20 1.56 9.81
N TRP A 26 -6.16 0.68 10.04
CA TRP A 26 -5.98 -0.75 9.87
C TRP A 26 -5.66 -1.06 8.41
N SER A 27 -4.72 -1.98 8.18
CA SER A 27 -4.19 -2.18 6.83
C SER A 27 -3.86 -3.64 6.55
N CYS A 28 -3.65 -3.94 5.27
CA CYS A 28 -3.05 -5.17 4.80
C CYS A 28 -1.99 -4.79 3.76
N GLN A 29 -0.93 -5.59 3.64
CA GLN A 29 0.10 -5.35 2.64
C GLN A 29 -0.10 -6.28 1.44
N LEU A 30 0.10 -5.76 0.24
CA LEU A 30 0.23 -6.53 -1.00
C LEU A 30 1.61 -6.24 -1.58
N ALA A 31 2.46 -7.26 -1.70
CA ALA A 31 3.75 -7.12 -2.37
C ALA A 31 3.67 -7.68 -3.79
N PHE A 32 4.11 -6.88 -4.75
CA PHE A 32 4.13 -7.20 -6.17
C PHE A 32 5.33 -6.51 -6.83
N ASP A 33 5.79 -7.04 -7.96
CA ASP A 33 6.89 -6.44 -8.70
C ASP A 33 6.42 -5.49 -9.82
N ARG A 34 7.37 -4.84 -10.49
CA ARG A 34 7.09 -3.89 -11.58
C ARG A 34 6.32 -4.54 -12.73
N SER A 35 6.53 -5.83 -13.02
CA SER A 35 5.85 -6.52 -14.12
C SER A 35 4.35 -6.70 -13.86
N GLN A 36 3.95 -6.71 -12.59
CA GLN A 36 2.57 -6.84 -12.16
C GLN A 36 1.85 -5.49 -11.99
N PHE A 37 2.58 -4.37 -11.98
CA PHE A 37 2.04 -3.04 -11.67
C PHE A 37 0.85 -2.67 -12.57
N ASP A 38 1.02 -2.81 -13.89
CA ASP A 38 0.02 -2.41 -14.88
C ASP A 38 -1.26 -3.26 -14.81
N ALA A 39 -1.21 -4.45 -14.21
CA ALA A 39 -2.36 -5.31 -14.00
C ALA A 39 -3.02 -5.06 -12.63
N VAL A 40 -2.22 -4.94 -11.57
CA VAL A 40 -2.69 -4.84 -10.19
C VAL A 40 -3.30 -3.48 -9.89
N ILE A 41 -2.67 -2.38 -10.32
CA ILE A 41 -3.12 -1.02 -9.97
C ILE A 41 -4.52 -0.72 -10.54
N PRO A 42 -4.81 -0.94 -11.83
CA PRO A 42 -6.16 -0.69 -12.35
C PRO A 42 -7.21 -1.61 -11.72
N TRP A 43 -6.83 -2.84 -11.37
CA TRP A 43 -7.74 -3.75 -10.68
C TRP A 43 -8.07 -3.26 -9.28
N LEU A 44 -7.08 -2.80 -8.51
CA LEU A 44 -7.31 -2.22 -7.18
C LEU A 44 -8.18 -0.98 -7.26
N GLU A 45 -7.94 -0.06 -8.20
CA GLU A 45 -8.77 1.15 -8.35
C GLU A 45 -10.26 0.80 -8.55
N ARG A 46 -10.55 -0.24 -9.35
CA ARG A 46 -11.93 -0.68 -9.61
C ARG A 46 -12.54 -1.50 -8.47
N ASN A 47 -11.74 -2.23 -7.70
CA ASN A 47 -12.22 -3.22 -6.70
C ASN A 47 -11.91 -2.81 -5.26
N ARG A 48 -11.44 -1.59 -4.99
CA ARG A 48 -11.14 -1.11 -3.63
C ARG A 48 -12.37 -0.85 -2.79
N HIS A 49 -13.58 -0.86 -3.36
CA HIS A 49 -14.85 -0.67 -2.63
C HIS A 49 -14.85 0.54 -1.68
N GLY A 50 -14.28 1.65 -2.13
CA GLY A 50 -14.18 2.89 -1.33
C GLY A 50 -13.01 2.93 -0.34
N LEU A 51 -12.24 1.85 -0.19
CA LEU A 51 -11.02 1.85 0.62
C LEU A 51 -9.96 2.75 -0.03
N THR A 52 -9.16 3.38 0.82
CA THR A 52 -7.94 4.09 0.43
C THR A 52 -6.78 3.10 0.35
N VAL A 53 -5.98 3.18 -0.72
CA VAL A 53 -4.79 2.34 -0.89
C VAL A 53 -3.56 3.21 -1.09
N LEU A 54 -2.57 3.05 -0.21
CA LEU A 54 -1.22 3.58 -0.39
C LEU A 54 -0.43 2.64 -1.30
N VAL A 55 0.16 3.18 -2.36
CA VAL A 55 1.07 2.47 -3.25
C VAL A 55 2.39 3.20 -3.20
N HIS A 56 3.50 2.50 -2.94
CA HIS A 56 4.80 3.13 -2.93
C HIS A 56 5.89 2.25 -3.53
N GLY A 57 6.95 2.89 -4.03
CA GLY A 57 8.18 2.21 -4.43
C GLY A 57 8.97 1.69 -3.23
N LEU A 58 9.93 0.81 -3.49
CA LEU A 58 10.91 0.34 -2.52
C LEU A 58 12.31 0.71 -3.03
N THR A 59 12.75 1.92 -2.72
CA THR A 59 14.06 2.46 -3.13
C THR A 59 15.12 2.28 -2.06
N GLY A 60 14.73 1.90 -0.85
CA GLY A 60 15.62 1.76 0.32
C GLY A 60 15.69 3.03 1.17
N ASN A 61 15.00 4.10 0.78
CA ASN A 61 14.76 5.26 1.62
C ASN A 61 13.28 5.27 2.03
N ASP A 62 12.99 4.72 3.21
CA ASP A 62 11.61 4.53 3.68
C ASP A 62 10.82 5.85 3.72
N LEU A 63 11.46 6.96 4.13
CA LEU A 63 10.77 8.26 4.17
C LEU A 63 10.40 8.72 2.76
N ALA A 64 11.33 8.64 1.80
CA ALA A 64 11.07 9.01 0.41
C ALA A 64 10.03 8.07 -0.23
N ASP A 65 10.11 6.78 0.08
CA ASP A 65 9.16 5.78 -0.38
C ASP A 65 7.73 6.12 0.08
N HIS A 66 7.56 6.53 1.33
CA HIS A 66 6.25 6.89 1.88
C HIS A 66 5.79 8.34 1.57
N THR A 67 6.59 9.12 0.84
CA THR A 67 6.27 10.52 0.52
C THR A 67 6.41 10.82 -0.97
N LEU A 68 7.64 10.89 -1.48
CA LEU A 68 7.97 11.26 -2.86
C LEU A 68 7.69 10.16 -3.88
N HIS A 69 7.80 8.89 -3.46
CA HIS A 69 7.55 7.73 -4.30
C HIS A 69 6.24 7.02 -3.92
N ALA A 70 5.35 7.74 -3.24
CA ALA A 70 4.03 7.29 -2.87
C ALA A 70 2.95 7.85 -3.82
N SER A 71 1.95 7.03 -4.09
CA SER A 71 0.70 7.42 -4.75
C SER A 71 -0.49 6.83 -3.99
N TRP A 72 -1.65 7.42 -4.20
CA TRP A 72 -2.87 7.04 -3.50
C TRP A 72 -3.96 6.66 -4.51
N LEU A 73 -4.66 5.59 -4.18
CA LEU A 73 -5.92 5.21 -4.82
C LEU A 73 -7.06 5.59 -3.88
N GLY A 74 -7.92 6.51 -4.31
CA GLY A 74 -8.93 7.14 -3.46
C GLY A 74 -8.41 8.35 -2.68
N GLU A 75 -9.04 8.63 -1.54
CA GLU A 75 -8.71 9.80 -0.72
C GLU A 75 -7.41 9.57 0.07
N PRO A 76 -6.39 10.42 -0.09
CA PRO A 76 -5.13 10.29 0.64
C PRO A 76 -5.33 10.36 2.16
N ALA A 77 -4.62 9.51 2.90
CA ALA A 77 -4.55 9.58 4.35
C ALA A 77 -3.25 10.25 4.82
N VAL A 78 -3.32 11.03 5.90
CA VAL A 78 -2.14 11.66 6.50
C VAL A 78 -1.34 10.59 7.26
N LEU A 79 -0.16 10.23 6.74
CA LEU A 79 0.72 9.25 7.37
C LEU A 79 1.41 9.81 8.62
N ASN A 80 1.67 8.94 9.59
CA ASN A 80 2.51 9.27 10.74
C ASN A 80 3.99 9.08 10.40
N LEU A 81 4.60 10.11 9.84
CA LEU A 81 6.01 10.07 9.41
C LEU A 81 7.01 10.21 10.58
N ALA A 82 6.55 10.42 11.81
CA ALA A 82 7.43 10.63 12.97
C ALA A 82 8.36 9.43 13.23
N MET A 83 7.97 8.22 12.82
CA MET A 83 8.81 7.05 12.96
C MET A 83 10.01 7.00 12.01
N PHE A 84 9.98 7.76 10.92
CA PHE A 84 11.07 7.83 9.95
C PHE A 84 12.12 8.88 10.32
N GLY A 85 11.79 9.80 11.23
CA GLY A 85 12.70 10.80 11.79
C GLY A 85 13.31 10.30 13.09
N GLY A 86 14.60 9.98 13.06
CA GLY A 86 15.44 9.91 14.26
C GLY A 86 15.96 11.28 14.66
#